data_AF-A0A6N9Q2D6-F1
#
_entry.id   AF-A0A6N9Q2D6-F1
#
_cell.length_a   1.000
_cell.length_b   1.000
_cell.length_c   1.000
_cell.angle_alpha   90.00
_cell.angle_beta   90.00
_cell.angle_gamma   90.00
#
_symmetry.space_group_name_H-M   'P 1'
#
loop_
_entity.id
_entity.type
_entity.pdbx_description
1 polymer ?
#
loop_
_entity_poly.entity_id
_entity_poly.type
_entity_poly.pdbx_seq_one_letter_code
_entity_poly.pdbx_strand_id
1 'polypeptide(L)'
;MDLDAHIKEVTTLRNKADKLIEDSPGALLKKIEILARCLVFIGRVSSQLDGDYKRIYAQRKYEYSFAEINAKSPKKAHAELAVKDLREKEAETYQMMQRWRNAFSSSQEEIHALKLKMRIDFENNQYGG
;
A
#
# COMPACT_ATOMS: atom_id res chain seq x y z
N MET A 1 11.60 -4.90 -9.90
CA MET A 1 10.47 -5.61 -9.25
C MET A 1 9.26 -5.43 -10.15
N ASP A 2 8.51 -6.48 -10.44
CA ASP A 2 7.30 -6.38 -11.24
C ASP A 2 6.13 -5.94 -10.33
N LEU A 3 5.80 -4.65 -10.39
CA LEU A 3 4.76 -4.03 -9.56
C LEU A 3 3.38 -4.56 -9.94
N ASP A 4 3.11 -4.70 -11.24
CA ASP A 4 1.82 -5.13 -11.76
C ASP A 4 1.54 -6.58 -11.38
N ALA A 5 2.55 -7.45 -11.42
CA ALA A 5 2.44 -8.81 -10.92
C ALA A 5 2.04 -8.84 -9.44
N HIS A 6 2.67 -8.02 -8.59
CA HIS A 6 2.32 -7.96 -7.17
C HIS A 6 0.91 -7.42 -6.93
N ILE A 7 0.49 -6.39 -7.67
CA ILE A 7 -0.88 -5.85 -7.58
C ILE A 7 -1.90 -6.92 -7.98
N LYS A 8 -1.63 -7.66 -9.07
CA LYS A 8 -2.48 -8.77 -9.52
C LYS A 8 -2.59 -9.88 -8.47
N GLU A 9 -1.50 -10.20 -7.78
CA GLU A 9 -1.51 -11.17 -6.69
C GLU A 9 -2.35 -10.68 -5.50
N VAL A 10 -2.25 -9.38 -5.14
CA VAL A 10 -3.12 -8.78 -4.11
C VAL A 10 -4.59 -8.97 -4.49
N THR A 11 -4.99 -8.58 -5.70
CA THR A 11 -6.38 -8.72 -6.18
C THR A 11 -6.83 -10.18 -6.16
N THR A 12 -5.97 -11.10 -6.60
CA THR A 12 -6.27 -12.53 -6.64
C THR A 12 -6.50 -13.09 -5.24
N LEU A 13 -5.64 -12.75 -4.28
CA LEU A 13 -5.73 -13.23 -2.91
C LEU A 13 -6.93 -12.61 -2.17
N ARG A 14 -7.20 -11.31 -2.37
CA ARG A 14 -8.41 -10.66 -1.84
C ARG A 14 -9.68 -11.34 -2.32
N ASN A 15 -9.82 -11.53 -3.64
CA ASN A 15 -10.98 -12.23 -4.21
C ASN A 15 -11.13 -13.66 -3.70
N LYS A 16 -10.04 -14.35 -3.34
CA LYS A 16 -10.10 -15.69 -2.73
C LYS A 16 -10.57 -15.62 -1.28
N ALA A 17 -10.08 -14.66 -0.50
CA ALA A 17 -10.48 -14.44 0.88
C ALA A 17 -11.96 -14.06 0.99
N ASP A 18 -12.46 -13.21 0.10
CA ASP A 18 -13.84 -12.70 0.11
C ASP A 18 -14.87 -13.79 -0.23
N LYS A 19 -14.45 -14.84 -0.93
CA LYS A 19 -15.31 -16.00 -1.27
C LYS A 19 -15.44 -17.01 -0.13
N LEU A 20 -14.64 -16.90 0.93
CA LEU A 20 -14.74 -17.81 2.08
C LEU A 20 -15.89 -17.37 2.99
N ILE A 21 -16.77 -18.33 3.28
CA ILE A 21 -17.84 -18.17 4.27
C ILE A 21 -17.22 -18.32 5.66
N GLU A 22 -17.51 -17.37 6.55
CA GLU A 22 -16.95 -17.32 7.91
C GLU A 22 -17.83 -18.03 8.93
N ASP A 23 -18.22 -19.26 8.63
CA ASP A 23 -19.17 -20.09 9.40
C ASP A 23 -18.52 -21.09 10.35
N SER A 24 -17.20 -21.26 10.25
CA SER A 24 -16.43 -22.21 11.04
C SER A 24 -15.05 -21.68 11.38
N PRO A 25 -14.45 -22.10 12.52
CA PRO A 25 -13.09 -21.72 12.88
C PRO A 25 -12.06 -22.11 11.80
N GLY A 26 -12.26 -23.23 11.11
CA GLY A 26 -11.40 -23.66 10.00
C GLY A 26 -11.47 -22.71 8.80
N ALA A 27 -12.66 -22.23 8.45
CA ALA A 27 -12.82 -21.26 7.37
C ALA A 27 -12.24 -19.88 7.72
N LEU A 28 -12.42 -19.44 8.98
CA LEU A 28 -11.79 -18.22 9.51
C LEU A 28 -10.26 -18.30 9.45
N LEU A 29 -9.67 -19.41 9.92
CA LEU A 29 -8.23 -19.64 9.84
C LEU A 29 -7.75 -19.58 8.38
N LYS A 30 -8.51 -20.20 7.46
CA LYS A 30 -8.14 -20.18 6.04
C LYS A 30 -8.16 -18.78 5.43
N LYS A 31 -9.17 -17.97 5.80
CA LYS A 31 -9.26 -16.57 5.38
C LYS A 31 -8.09 -15.75 5.93
N ILE A 32 -7.74 -15.94 7.19
CA ILE A 32 -6.57 -15.31 7.82
C ILE A 32 -5.27 -15.66 7.09
N GLU A 33 -5.04 -16.93 6.74
CA GLU A 33 -3.85 -17.34 5.97
C GLU A 33 -3.74 -16.62 4.62
N ILE A 34 -4.85 -16.51 3.89
CA ILE A 34 -4.89 -15.86 2.58
C ILE A 34 -4.63 -14.36 2.73
N LEU A 35 -5.27 -13.69 3.69
CA LEU A 35 -5.06 -12.27 3.96
C LEU A 35 -3.64 -11.98 4.45
N ALA A 36 -3.04 -12.86 5.25
CA ALA A 36 -1.65 -12.74 5.68
C ALA A 36 -0.67 -12.86 4.49
N ARG A 37 -0.94 -13.73 3.52
CA ARG A 37 -0.17 -13.78 2.27
C ARG A 37 -0.39 -12.52 1.44
N CYS A 38 -1.61 -11.99 1.41
CA CYS A 38 -1.93 -10.73 0.74
C CYS A 38 -1.13 -9.55 1.32
N LEU A 39 -0.99 -9.49 2.64
CA LEU A 39 -0.19 -8.47 3.34
C LEU A 39 1.26 -8.42 2.84
N VAL A 40 1.88 -9.57 2.53
CA VAL A 40 3.25 -9.60 2.00
C VAL A 40 3.35 -8.85 0.67
N PHE A 41 2.40 -9.05 -0.23
CA PHE A 41 2.38 -8.35 -1.52
C PHE A 41 2.04 -6.87 -1.39
N ILE A 42 1.07 -6.52 -0.53
CA ILE A 42 0.76 -5.12 -0.18
C ILE A 42 2.02 -4.42 0.34
N GLY A 43 2.76 -5.05 1.25
CA GLY A 43 4.00 -4.50 1.80
C GLY A 43 5.08 -4.28 0.74
N ARG A 44 5.24 -5.22 -0.20
CA ARG A 44 6.18 -5.08 -1.34
C ARG A 44 5.80 -3.91 -2.25
N VAL A 45 4.53 -3.79 -2.62
CA VAL A 45 4.01 -2.69 -3.44
C VAL A 45 4.22 -1.35 -2.72
N SER A 46 3.86 -1.26 -1.44
CA SER A 46 4.04 -0.05 -0.64
C SER A 46 5.51 0.35 -0.52
N SER A 47 6.43 -0.61 -0.34
CA SER A 47 7.85 -0.33 -0.22
C SER A 47 8.46 0.17 -1.52
N GLN A 48 8.06 -0.39 -2.65
CA GLN A 48 8.52 0.07 -3.96
C GLN A 48 8.07 1.51 -4.23
N LEU A 49 6.79 1.82 -3.97
CA LEU A 49 6.23 3.16 -4.16
C LEU A 49 6.85 4.21 -3.23
N ASP A 50 7.19 3.84 -1.99
CA ASP A 50 7.96 4.73 -1.09
C ASP A 50 9.34 5.07 -1.66
N GLY A 51 10.02 4.07 -2.23
CA GLY A 51 11.29 4.26 -2.93
C GLY A 51 11.16 5.17 -4.15
N ASP A 52 10.14 4.96 -4.98
CA ASP A 52 9.90 5.74 -6.19
C ASP A 52 9.53 7.19 -5.85
N TYR A 53 8.67 7.40 -4.86
CA TYR A 53 8.35 8.74 -4.35
C TYR A 53 9.61 9.48 -3.90
N LYS A 54 10.48 8.83 -3.12
CA LYS A 54 11.74 9.45 -2.65
C LYS A 54 12.70 9.79 -3.78
N ARG A 55 12.79 8.96 -4.82
CA ARG A 55 13.60 9.23 -6.01
C ARG A 55 13.07 10.44 -6.79
N ILE A 56 11.76 10.49 -7.04
CA ILE A 56 11.13 11.61 -7.76
C ILE A 56 11.28 12.90 -6.96
N TYR A 57 11.06 12.86 -5.64
CA TYR A 57 11.28 13.99 -4.75
C TYR A 57 12.71 14.53 -4.83
N ALA A 58 13.71 13.64 -4.77
CA ALA A 58 15.12 14.02 -4.87
C ALA A 58 15.44 14.61 -6.25
N GLN A 59 14.96 13.99 -7.32
CA GLN A 59 15.14 14.48 -8.69
C GLN A 59 14.52 15.87 -8.85
N ARG A 60 13.29 16.08 -8.37
CA ARG A 60 12.63 17.39 -8.42
C ARG A 60 13.45 18.46 -7.72
N LYS A 61 14.00 18.16 -6.53
CA LYS A 61 14.84 19.10 -5.79
C LYS A 61 16.10 19.46 -6.56
N TYR A 62 16.75 18.46 -7.16
CA TYR A 62 17.92 18.67 -8.00
C TYR A 62 17.59 19.56 -9.21
N GLU A 63 16.57 19.21 -9.98
CA GLU A 63 16.20 19.94 -11.20
C GLU A 63 15.75 21.37 -10.91
N TYR A 64 15.02 21.58 -9.81
CA TYR A 64 14.65 22.92 -9.37
C TYR A 64 15.89 23.77 -9.12
N SER A 65 16.85 23.27 -8.33
CA SER A 65 18.08 23.99 -8.01
C SER A 65 18.94 24.21 -9.25
N PHE A 66 19.03 23.21 -10.13
CA PHE A 66 19.76 23.33 -11.39
C PHE A 66 19.16 24.41 -12.30
N ALA A 67 17.84 24.43 -12.46
CA ALA A 67 17.14 25.45 -13.23
C ALA A 67 17.28 26.85 -12.62
N GLU A 68 17.23 26.97 -11.29
CA GLU A 68 17.39 28.26 -10.59
C GLU A 68 18.79 28.85 -10.79
N ILE A 69 19.84 28.01 -10.69
CA ILE A 69 21.24 28.44 -10.87
C ILE A 69 21.46 28.96 -12.29
N ASN A 70 20.92 28.27 -13.30
CA ASN A 70 21.14 28.56 -14.71
C ASN A 70 20.20 29.64 -15.29
N ALA A 71 19.13 30.00 -14.59
CA ALA A 71 18.17 30.98 -15.08
C ALA A 71 18.65 32.43 -14.94
N LYS A 72 18.25 33.27 -15.91
CA LYS A 72 18.20 34.73 -15.73
C LYS A 72 16.93 35.11 -14.95
N SER A 73 16.93 36.29 -14.34
CA SER A 73 15.78 36.77 -13.56
C SER A 73 14.50 36.78 -14.41
N PRO A 74 13.34 36.30 -13.90
CA PRO A 74 13.08 35.81 -12.55
C PRO A 74 13.40 34.31 -12.35
N LYS A 75 14.46 34.03 -11.59
CA LYS A 75 15.03 32.67 -11.44
C LYS A 75 14.05 31.64 -10.86
N LYS A 76 13.32 32.03 -9.81
CA LYS A 76 12.37 31.14 -9.12
C LYS A 76 11.21 30.71 -10.01
N ALA A 77 10.63 31.64 -10.77
CA ALA A 77 9.53 31.33 -11.68
C ALA A 77 9.99 30.34 -12.78
N HIS A 78 11.21 30.53 -13.30
CA HIS A 78 11.79 29.61 -14.26
C HIS A 78 12.01 28.21 -13.66
N ALA A 79 12.55 28.12 -12.43
CA ALA A 79 12.76 26.85 -11.75
C ALA A 79 11.45 26.11 -11.42
N GLU A 80 10.41 26.84 -11.01
CA GLU A 80 9.08 26.29 -10.76
C GLU A 80 8.44 25.68 -12.02
N LEU A 81 8.57 26.36 -13.17
CA LEU A 81 8.09 25.85 -14.45
C LEU A 81 8.87 24.60 -14.89
N ALA A 82 10.19 24.57 -14.66
CA ALA A 82 11.04 23.46 -15.04
C ALA A 82 10.70 22.15 -14.30
N VAL A 83 10.12 22.23 -13.11
CA VAL A 83 9.79 21.06 -12.28
C VAL A 83 8.31 20.72 -12.21
N LYS A 84 7.46 21.36 -13.03
CA LYS A 84 6.02 21.15 -13.03
C LYS A 84 5.65 19.67 -13.14
N ASP A 85 6.16 18.98 -14.15
CA ASP A 85 5.82 17.57 -14.41
C ASP A 85 6.38 16.64 -13.32
N LEU A 86 7.52 16.98 -12.72
CA LEU A 86 8.07 16.24 -11.59
C LEU A 86 7.21 16.40 -10.33
N ARG A 87 6.56 17.55 -10.13
CA ARG A 87 5.58 17.73 -9.04
C ARG A 87 4.34 16.89 -9.23
N GLU A 88 3.81 16.81 -10.45
CA GLU A 88 2.65 15.98 -10.76
C GLU A 88 2.97 14.50 -10.48
N LYS A 89 4.10 14.00 -11.00
CA LYS A 89 4.57 12.64 -10.75
C LYS A 89 4.83 12.35 -9.27
N GLU A 90 5.40 13.31 -8.54
CA GLU A 90 5.61 13.18 -7.09
C GLU A 90 4.27 13.02 -6.36
N ALA A 91 3.27 13.84 -6.71
CA ALA A 91 1.95 13.80 -6.10
C ALA A 91 1.23 12.47 -6.37
N GLU A 92 1.27 11.99 -7.61
CA GLU A 92 0.70 10.70 -8.01
C GLU A 92 1.35 9.54 -7.24
N THR A 93 2.68 9.52 -7.19
CA THR A 93 3.42 8.45 -6.51
C THR A 93 3.19 8.49 -5.00
N TYR A 94 3.09 9.69 -4.41
CA TYR A 94 2.73 9.88 -3.01
C TYR A 94 1.32 9.34 -2.72
N GLN A 95 0.34 9.68 -3.56
CA GLN A 95 -1.03 9.19 -3.41
C GLN A 95 -1.08 7.66 -3.48
N MET A 96 -0.38 7.05 -4.44
CA MET A 96 -0.31 5.59 -4.55
C MET A 96 0.36 4.98 -3.32
N MET A 97 1.52 5.51 -2.89
CA MET A 97 2.20 5.06 -1.68
C MET A 97 1.26 5.07 -0.47
N GLN A 98 0.51 6.16 -0.25
CA GLN A 98 -0.42 6.26 0.87
C GLN A 98 -1.59 5.29 0.76
N ARG A 99 -2.14 5.10 -0.44
CA ARG A 99 -3.18 4.08 -0.68
C ARG A 99 -2.72 2.70 -0.21
N TRP A 100 -1.51 2.30 -0.57
CA TRP A 100 -0.98 0.98 -0.23
C TRP A 100 -0.58 0.85 1.25
N ARG A 101 -0.11 1.93 1.88
CA ARG A 101 0.08 1.99 3.34
C ARG A 101 -1.23 1.79 4.09
N ASN A 102 -2.27 2.51 3.68
CA ASN A 102 -3.59 2.39 4.30
C ASN A 102 -4.18 0.99 4.10
N ALA A 103 -4.01 0.42 2.90
CA ALA A 103 -4.42 -0.96 2.63
C ALA A 103 -3.68 -1.96 3.52
N PHE A 104 -2.40 -1.74 3.81
CA PHE A 104 -1.63 -2.58 4.73
C PHE A 104 -2.21 -2.51 6.14
N SER A 105 -2.35 -1.32 6.71
CA SER A 105 -2.91 -1.11 8.05
C SER A 105 -4.33 -1.71 8.16
N SER A 106 -5.21 -1.42 7.20
CA SER A 106 -6.57 -1.97 7.20
C SER A 106 -6.59 -3.50 7.14
N SER A 107 -5.70 -4.12 6.36
CA SER A 107 -5.60 -5.58 6.29
C SER A 107 -5.10 -6.20 7.60
N GLN A 108 -4.24 -5.50 8.34
CA GLN A 108 -3.80 -5.95 9.66
C GLN A 108 -4.95 -5.95 10.67
N GLU A 109 -5.74 -4.87 10.70
CA GLU A 109 -6.92 -4.76 11.55
C GLU A 109 -7.98 -5.82 11.22
N GLU A 110 -8.22 -6.06 9.93
CA GLU A 110 -9.13 -7.12 9.47
C GLU A 110 -8.69 -8.50 9.97
N ILE A 111 -7.40 -8.85 9.81
CA ILE A 111 -6.85 -10.11 10.34
C ILE A 111 -6.97 -10.17 11.86
N HIS A 112 -6.76 -9.06 12.57
CA HIS A 112 -6.90 -9.02 14.02
C HIS A 112 -8.34 -9.29 14.46
N ALA A 113 -9.32 -8.65 13.81
CA ALA A 113 -10.74 -8.87 14.06
C ALA A 113 -11.13 -10.34 13.82
N LEU A 114 -10.68 -10.95 12.72
CA LEU A 114 -10.94 -12.36 12.42
C LEU A 114 -10.33 -13.29 13.48
N LYS A 115 -9.12 -13.00 13.98
CA LYS A 115 -8.49 -13.76 15.06
C LYS A 115 -9.29 -13.67 16.37
N LEU A 116 -9.84 -12.49 16.68
CA LEU A 116 -10.68 -12.29 17.86
C LEU A 116 -12.01 -13.05 17.73
N LYS A 117 -12.67 -12.96 16.58
CA LYS A 117 -13.89 -13.73 16.27
C LYS A 117 -13.65 -15.23 16.45
N MET A 118 -12.58 -15.75 15.85
CA MET A 118 -12.21 -17.16 15.97
C MET A 118 -12.01 -17.59 17.43
N ARG A 119 -11.38 -16.75 18.27
CA ARG A 119 -11.21 -17.04 19.71
C ARG A 119 -12.55 -17.14 20.43
N ILE A 120 -13.46 -16.19 20.21
CA ILE A 120 -14.79 -16.18 20.80
C ILE A 120 -15.58 -17.43 20.38
N ASP A 121 -15.52 -17.81 19.10
CA ASP A 121 -16.20 -19.01 18.59
C ASP A 121 -15.68 -20.30 19.25
N PHE A 122 -14.38 -20.36 19.57
CA PHE A 122 -13.81 -21.48 20.32
C PHE A 122 -14.27 -21.51 21.79
N GLU A 123 -14.24 -20.37 22.47
CA GLU A 123 -14.67 -20.25 23.87
C GLU A 123 -16.15 -20.62 24.01
N ASN A 124 -17.02 -20.10 23.14
CA ASN A 124 -18.45 -20.41 23.17
C ASN A 124 -18.75 -21.89 22.92
N ASN A 125 -18.01 -22.55 22.03
CA ASN A 125 -18.15 -23.99 21.81
C ASN A 125 -17.64 -24.84 23.00
N GLN A 126 -16.75 -24.30 23.83
CA GLN A 126 -16.21 -25.00 24.99
C GLN A 126 -17.13 -24.91 26.23
N TYR A 127 -17.96 -23.87 26.34
CA TYR A 127 -18.89 -23.65 27.46
C TYR A 127 -20.37 -23.91 27.10
N GLY A 128 -20.69 -24.18 25.84
CA GLY A 128 -22.04 -24.47 25.34
C GLY A 128 -22.34 -25.95 25.09
N GLY A 129 -21.48 -26.86 25.54
CA GLY A 129 -21.64 -28.32 25.45
C GLY A 129 -21.92 -28.98 26.79
#